data_AF-A0A955U5Y2-F1
#
_entry.id   AF-A0A955U5Y2-F1
#
_cell.length_a   1.000
_cell.length_b   1.000
_cell.length_c   1.000
_cell.angle_alpha   90.00
_cell.angle_beta   90.00
_cell.angle_gamma   90.00
#
_symmetry.space_group_name_H-M   'P 1'
#
loop_
_entity.id
_entity.type
_entity.pdbx_description
1 polymer ?
#
loop_
_entity_poly.entity_id
_entity_poly.type
_entity_poly.pdbx_seq_one_letter_code
_entity_poly.pdbx_strand_id
1 'polypeptide(L)'
;MDHDLDGFTVAEGDCDDFDPAVGPAEAFSESCDGLDNDCTGEVDVDTAGVRVCARHDRFVQSLALDMLLVVDRSPSATSLVADVAEAVPDLIQHLVGPRLDTHIGVVSMDMSTTDYQGRLVELSGRRFVSGSTDSALVAGSFLYRALTELGAQVVGQEGGRAALDAALFQQADSWNAGFARNSTPLVVLFVTDQEDPTTHPSVPELLEDLDAARGLSRITMHAVVQEEPYDCLGYSAPQDQGQSYLDLVSLTGGFHLSMCDKDYSAFLSAIGQYAATEGLQTRFLLGAEAQFHSIEVVVRLPDGGGSVQLEPTDYALTDGGRMLVLLGDPLPPAGSEIIVDYEMQY
;
A
#
# COMPACT_ATOMS: atom_id res chain seq x y z
N MET A 1 -41.21 32.72 -35.51
CA MET A 1 -42.18 31.69 -35.11
C MET A 1 -41.46 30.93 -34.02
N ASP A 2 -42.16 30.43 -33.00
CA ASP A 2 -41.57 29.61 -31.93
C ASP A 2 -41.76 28.15 -32.39
N HIS A 3 -40.68 27.47 -32.78
CA HIS A 3 -40.74 26.15 -33.43
C HIS A 3 -40.66 24.97 -32.45
N ASP A 4 -40.09 25.13 -31.25
CA ASP A 4 -39.93 24.10 -30.23
C ASP A 4 -40.86 24.26 -29.01
N LEU A 5 -41.58 25.39 -28.92
CA LEU A 5 -42.59 25.72 -27.92
C LEU A 5 -42.03 25.92 -26.51
N ASP A 6 -40.80 26.40 -26.40
CA ASP A 6 -40.16 26.78 -25.13
C ASP A 6 -40.66 28.14 -24.59
N GLY A 7 -41.32 28.93 -25.44
CA GLY A 7 -41.88 30.25 -25.14
C GLY A 7 -41.03 31.43 -25.57
N PHE A 8 -39.92 31.19 -26.26
CA PHE A 8 -39.04 32.17 -26.87
C PHE A 8 -39.01 31.98 -28.39
N THR A 9 -38.49 32.97 -29.09
CA THR A 9 -38.28 32.90 -30.53
C THR A 9 -36.89 33.39 -30.85
N VAL A 10 -36.42 33.12 -32.08
CA VAL A 10 -35.16 33.72 -32.58
C VAL A 10 -35.10 35.26 -32.41
N ALA A 11 -36.25 35.96 -32.46
CA ALA A 11 -36.29 37.41 -32.29
C ALA A 11 -36.17 37.86 -30.81
N GLU A 12 -36.38 36.95 -29.87
CA GLU A 12 -36.36 37.16 -28.42
C GLU A 12 -35.05 36.68 -27.76
N GLY A 13 -34.09 36.20 -28.55
CA GLY A 13 -32.74 35.87 -28.09
C GLY A 13 -32.42 34.38 -28.07
N ASP A 14 -33.35 33.53 -28.48
CA ASP A 14 -33.10 32.10 -28.70
C ASP A 14 -32.29 31.88 -30.00
N CYS A 15 -31.23 31.08 -29.89
CA CYS A 15 -30.28 30.80 -30.97
C CYS A 15 -30.55 29.48 -31.70
N ASP A 16 -31.39 28.59 -31.15
CA ASP A 16 -31.84 27.37 -31.80
C ASP A 16 -33.32 27.06 -31.48
N ASP A 17 -34.22 27.72 -32.22
CA ASP A 17 -35.69 27.61 -32.15
C ASP A 17 -36.26 26.19 -32.39
N PHE A 18 -35.40 25.18 -32.60
CA PHE A 18 -35.78 23.78 -32.73
C PHE A 18 -35.39 22.91 -31.51
N ASP A 19 -34.71 23.47 -30.51
CA ASP A 19 -34.28 22.78 -29.31
C ASP A 19 -34.77 23.48 -28.04
N PRO A 20 -35.79 22.93 -27.34
CA PRO A 20 -36.37 23.59 -26.17
C PRO A 20 -35.45 23.60 -24.93
N ALA A 21 -34.23 23.05 -25.05
CA ALA A 21 -33.17 23.18 -24.06
C ALA A 21 -32.25 24.39 -24.32
N VAL A 22 -32.46 25.13 -25.40
CA VAL A 22 -31.67 26.29 -25.83
C VAL A 22 -32.56 27.53 -25.82
N GLY A 23 -32.06 28.64 -25.28
CA GLY A 23 -32.82 29.88 -25.24
C GLY A 23 -32.03 31.05 -24.63
N PRO A 24 -32.66 32.21 -24.43
CA PRO A 24 -31.94 33.41 -23.99
C PRO A 24 -31.38 33.30 -22.57
N ALA A 25 -30.18 33.87 -22.37
CA ALA A 25 -29.40 33.83 -21.13
C ALA A 25 -30.13 34.30 -19.86
N GLU A 26 -31.17 35.14 -19.98
CA GLU A 26 -31.96 35.57 -18.81
C GLU A 26 -32.94 34.50 -18.30
N ALA A 27 -33.24 33.47 -19.11
CA ALA A 27 -34.24 32.44 -18.82
C ALA A 27 -33.67 31.02 -18.77
N PHE A 28 -32.56 30.77 -19.48
CA PHE A 28 -31.91 29.47 -19.55
C PHE A 28 -30.62 29.45 -18.73
N SER A 29 -30.13 28.25 -18.44
CA SER A 29 -28.89 28.03 -17.70
C SER A 29 -28.10 26.94 -18.38
N GLU A 30 -26.79 27.15 -18.48
CA GLU A 30 -25.88 26.17 -19.04
C GLU A 30 -25.93 24.84 -18.28
N SER A 31 -26.05 23.77 -19.07
CA SER A 31 -25.90 22.39 -18.65
C SER A 31 -24.61 21.85 -19.27
N CYS A 32 -24.02 20.80 -18.67
CA CYS A 32 -22.88 20.13 -19.29
C CYS A 32 -23.40 19.09 -20.30
N ASP A 33 -23.78 19.54 -21.48
CA ASP A 33 -24.36 18.71 -22.55
C ASP A 33 -23.74 18.95 -23.94
N GLY A 34 -22.79 19.89 -24.04
CA GLY A 34 -22.09 20.22 -25.28
C GLY A 34 -22.85 21.19 -26.17
N LEU A 35 -23.93 21.79 -25.66
CA LEU A 35 -24.71 22.86 -26.30
C LEU A 35 -24.44 24.20 -25.61
N ASP A 36 -24.79 25.28 -26.31
CA ASP A 36 -24.90 26.63 -25.75
C ASP A 36 -26.38 26.82 -25.39
N ASN A 37 -26.77 26.38 -24.19
CA ASN A 37 -28.17 26.39 -23.73
C ASN A 37 -28.68 27.81 -23.49
N ASP A 38 -27.79 28.77 -23.23
CA ASP A 38 -28.10 30.13 -22.82
C ASP A 38 -27.81 31.19 -23.90
N CYS A 39 -27.37 30.74 -25.09
CA CYS A 39 -27.13 31.53 -26.29
C CYS A 39 -26.13 32.68 -26.10
N THR A 40 -25.16 32.52 -25.19
CA THR A 40 -24.09 33.50 -24.96
C THR A 40 -22.97 33.41 -25.99
N GLY A 41 -22.93 32.33 -26.78
CA GLY A 41 -21.91 32.05 -27.77
C GLY A 41 -20.72 31.23 -27.24
N GLU A 42 -20.77 30.80 -25.98
CA GLU A 42 -19.77 29.97 -25.31
C GLU A 42 -20.44 28.66 -24.86
N VAL A 43 -19.97 27.52 -25.35
CA VAL A 43 -20.55 26.20 -25.02
C VAL A 43 -20.14 25.75 -23.62
N ASP A 44 -21.11 25.32 -22.81
CA ASP A 44 -20.95 24.86 -21.42
C ASP A 44 -20.25 25.90 -20.51
N VAL A 45 -20.49 27.20 -20.72
CA VAL A 45 -19.94 28.28 -19.90
C VAL A 45 -21.05 29.22 -19.44
N ASP A 46 -21.32 29.25 -18.13
CA ASP A 46 -22.39 30.10 -17.62
C ASP A 46 -22.12 31.61 -17.81
N THR A 47 -23.15 32.43 -17.66
CA THR A 47 -23.06 33.89 -17.72
C THR A 47 -22.06 34.53 -16.73
N ALA A 48 -21.56 33.79 -15.73
CA ALA A 48 -20.51 34.23 -14.81
C ALA A 48 -19.09 33.83 -15.27
N GLY A 49 -18.96 33.12 -16.40
CA GLY A 49 -17.72 32.62 -16.96
C GLY A 49 -17.25 31.30 -16.36
N VAL A 50 -18.14 30.53 -15.72
CA VAL A 50 -17.82 29.24 -15.09
C VAL A 50 -18.09 28.13 -16.09
N ARG A 51 -17.07 27.31 -16.38
CA ARG A 51 -17.21 26.11 -17.22
C ARG A 51 -18.00 25.05 -16.45
N VAL A 52 -19.22 24.72 -16.88
CA VAL A 52 -20.13 23.83 -16.11
C VAL A 52 -19.71 22.35 -16.17
N CYS A 53 -18.93 21.98 -17.20
CA CYS A 53 -18.28 20.67 -17.31
C CYS A 53 -17.00 20.52 -16.49
N ALA A 54 -16.44 21.60 -15.97
CA ALA A 54 -15.21 21.53 -15.18
C ALA A 54 -15.47 20.81 -13.83
N ARG A 55 -14.52 19.96 -13.45
CA ARG A 55 -14.50 19.24 -12.18
C ARG A 55 -13.16 19.45 -11.50
N HIS A 56 -13.23 19.41 -10.17
CA HIS A 56 -12.10 19.64 -9.29
C HIS A 56 -12.13 18.61 -8.16
N ASP A 57 -11.42 17.51 -8.35
CA ASP A 57 -11.33 16.45 -7.36
C ASP A 57 -10.08 16.64 -6.48
N ARG A 58 -10.21 16.32 -5.19
CA ARG A 58 -9.11 16.36 -4.24
C ARG A 58 -9.00 15.03 -3.51
N PHE A 59 -7.82 14.45 -3.53
CA PHE A 59 -7.48 13.24 -2.79
C PHE A 59 -6.37 13.55 -1.79
N VAL A 60 -6.37 12.85 -0.66
CA VAL A 60 -5.21 12.82 0.23
C VAL A 60 -4.51 11.50 -0.01
N GLN A 61 -3.26 11.57 -0.45
CA GLN A 61 -2.44 10.38 -0.63
C GLN A 61 -2.32 9.68 0.72
N SER A 62 -2.70 8.40 0.74
CA SER A 62 -2.59 7.57 1.93
C SER A 62 -1.63 6.42 1.67
N LEU A 63 -1.10 5.90 2.76
CA LEU A 63 -0.26 4.72 2.75
C LEU A 63 -0.94 3.65 3.58
N ALA A 64 -1.13 2.46 3.01
CA ALA A 64 -1.65 1.31 3.74
C ALA A 64 -0.89 0.04 3.36
N LEU A 65 -0.40 -0.69 4.36
CA LEU A 65 0.28 -1.98 4.19
C LEU A 65 0.22 -2.81 5.47
N ASP A 66 0.35 -4.12 5.33
CA ASP A 66 0.60 -5.01 6.47
C ASP A 66 2.03 -5.52 6.39
N MET A 67 2.74 -5.51 7.51
CA MET A 67 4.08 -6.07 7.63
C MET A 67 4.11 -7.14 8.72
N LEU A 68 4.63 -8.32 8.38
CA LEU A 68 4.76 -9.44 9.30
C LEU A 68 6.23 -9.84 9.45
N LEU A 69 6.75 -9.77 10.66
CA LEU A 69 8.06 -10.33 11.01
C LEU A 69 7.85 -11.77 11.47
N VAL A 70 8.46 -12.71 10.77
CA VAL A 70 8.41 -14.14 11.06
C VAL A 70 9.78 -14.53 11.61
N VAL A 71 9.85 -14.79 12.91
CA VAL A 71 11.14 -14.86 13.62
C VAL A 71 11.40 -16.20 14.27
N ASP A 72 12.61 -16.69 14.03
CA ASP A 72 13.21 -17.83 14.70
C ASP A 72 13.40 -17.52 16.19
N ARG A 73 13.12 -18.49 17.05
CA ARG A 73 13.20 -18.33 18.50
C ARG A 73 14.03 -19.39 19.18
N SER A 74 14.81 -20.10 18.39
CA SER A 74 15.72 -21.09 18.91
C SER A 74 16.77 -20.41 19.79
N PRO A 75 17.36 -21.18 20.72
CA PRO A 75 18.54 -20.73 21.44
C PRO A 75 19.69 -20.29 20.51
N SER A 76 19.79 -20.80 19.28
CA SER A 76 20.85 -20.44 18.34
C SER A 76 20.61 -19.08 17.67
N ALA A 77 19.36 -18.74 17.35
CA ALA A 77 19.01 -17.45 16.74
C ALA A 77 18.93 -16.26 17.73
N THR A 78 19.11 -16.49 19.04
CA THR A 78 18.89 -15.45 20.06
C THR A 78 19.71 -14.18 19.83
N SER A 79 20.99 -14.29 19.45
CA SER A 79 21.81 -13.10 19.16
C SER A 79 21.40 -12.39 17.88
N LEU A 80 21.01 -13.14 16.85
CA LEU A 80 20.52 -12.59 15.59
C LEU A 80 19.27 -11.73 15.82
N VAL A 81 18.28 -12.29 16.53
CA VAL A 81 17.01 -11.60 16.80
C VAL A 81 17.23 -10.37 17.67
N ALA A 82 18.16 -10.43 18.63
CA ALA A 82 18.52 -9.25 19.44
C ALA A 82 19.13 -8.13 18.58
N ASP A 83 20.09 -8.44 17.71
CA ASP A 83 20.71 -7.47 16.81
C ASP A 83 19.68 -6.84 15.85
N VAL A 84 18.77 -7.65 15.29
CA VAL A 84 17.66 -7.16 14.45
C VAL A 84 16.68 -6.30 15.25
N ALA A 85 16.36 -6.67 16.49
CA ALA A 85 15.49 -5.89 17.36
C ALA A 85 16.05 -4.50 17.65
N GLU A 86 17.37 -4.37 17.80
CA GLU A 86 18.03 -3.07 17.98
C GLU A 86 17.93 -2.17 16.73
N ALA A 87 17.80 -2.75 15.54
CA ALA A 87 17.64 -2.04 14.27
C ALA A 87 16.18 -1.67 13.92
N VAL A 88 15.19 -2.17 14.66
CA VAL A 88 13.75 -1.87 14.43
C VAL A 88 13.43 -0.37 14.36
N PRO A 89 14.05 0.54 15.15
CA PRO A 89 13.83 1.98 15.02
C PRO A 89 14.02 2.51 13.59
N ASP A 90 14.95 1.93 12.83
CA ASP A 90 15.25 2.35 11.46
C ASP A 90 14.20 1.88 10.45
N LEU A 91 13.45 0.82 10.77
CA LEU A 91 12.28 0.38 10.00
C LEU A 91 11.06 1.26 10.31
N ILE A 92 10.74 1.44 11.60
CA ILE A 92 9.47 2.09 12.02
C ILE A 92 9.41 3.56 11.63
N GLN A 93 10.55 4.24 11.48
CA GLN A 93 10.57 5.66 11.07
C GLN A 93 9.90 5.90 9.70
N HIS A 94 9.80 4.86 8.87
CA HIS A 94 9.15 4.93 7.56
C HIS A 94 7.69 4.46 7.58
N LEU A 95 7.28 3.73 8.62
CA LEU A 95 6.00 3.00 8.65
C LEU A 95 5.05 3.46 9.77
N VAL A 96 5.51 4.32 10.68
CA VAL A 96 4.73 4.82 11.81
C VAL A 96 4.68 6.34 11.75
N GLY A 97 3.48 6.89 11.66
CA GLY A 97 3.26 8.33 11.52
C GLY A 97 1.83 8.67 11.11
N PRO A 98 1.47 9.96 11.17
CA PRO A 98 0.14 10.40 10.76
C PRO A 98 -0.15 9.98 9.33
N ARG A 99 -1.31 9.36 9.09
CA ARG A 99 -1.77 8.89 7.75
C ARG A 99 -1.03 7.68 7.20
N LEU A 100 -0.18 7.02 7.99
CA LEU A 100 0.44 5.74 7.65
C LEU A 100 -0.43 4.61 8.25
N ASP A 101 -1.38 4.11 7.48
CA ASP A 101 -2.30 3.04 7.88
C ASP A 101 -1.62 1.66 7.79
N THR A 102 -0.57 1.47 8.59
CA THR A 102 0.22 0.23 8.61
C THR A 102 -0.16 -0.66 9.77
N HIS A 103 -0.12 -1.98 9.57
CA HIS A 103 -0.14 -2.96 10.64
C HIS A 103 1.19 -3.70 10.68
N ILE A 104 1.91 -3.70 11.81
CA ILE A 104 3.19 -4.40 11.95
C ILE A 104 3.09 -5.45 13.05
N GLY A 105 3.11 -6.72 12.67
CA GLY A 105 2.97 -7.88 13.53
C GLY A 105 4.26 -8.69 13.64
N VAL A 106 4.37 -9.49 14.70
CA VAL A 106 5.46 -10.46 14.87
C VAL A 106 4.82 -11.82 15.14
N VAL A 107 5.33 -12.87 14.50
CA VAL A 107 5.00 -14.27 14.80
C VAL A 107 6.27 -15.08 14.98
N SER A 108 6.21 -16.12 15.80
CA SER A 108 7.32 -17.07 15.94
C SER A 108 7.26 -18.16 14.88
N MET A 109 8.42 -18.64 14.45
CA MET A 109 8.55 -19.84 13.62
C MET A 109 8.24 -21.14 14.39
N ASP A 110 8.12 -21.11 15.72
CA ASP A 110 7.79 -22.31 16.51
C ASP A 110 6.36 -22.79 16.22
N MET A 111 6.28 -23.91 15.52
CA MET A 111 5.02 -24.58 15.17
C MET A 111 4.68 -25.75 16.12
N SER A 112 5.55 -26.03 17.10
CA SER A 112 5.39 -27.13 18.05
C SER A 112 4.69 -26.71 19.33
N THR A 113 4.82 -25.45 19.73
CA THR A 113 4.25 -24.92 20.97
C THR A 113 2.87 -24.32 20.71
N THR A 114 1.86 -24.74 21.49
CA THR A 114 0.45 -24.36 21.28
C THR A 114 0.16 -22.86 21.42
N ASP A 115 1.00 -22.12 22.13
CA ASP A 115 0.87 -20.67 22.31
C ASP A 115 1.50 -19.88 21.15
N TYR A 116 2.27 -20.55 20.29
CA TYR A 116 2.83 -20.01 19.05
C TYR A 116 2.00 -20.52 17.86
N GLN A 117 2.55 -21.20 16.86
CA GLN A 117 1.79 -21.72 15.70
C GLN A 117 1.17 -20.62 14.81
N GLY A 118 1.99 -19.64 14.42
CA GLY A 118 1.57 -18.51 13.58
C GLY A 118 0.70 -17.48 14.28
N ARG A 119 0.52 -17.58 15.61
CA ARG A 119 -0.17 -16.56 16.40
C ARG A 119 0.70 -15.33 16.57
N LEU A 120 0.08 -14.16 16.41
CA LEU A 120 0.70 -12.89 16.70
C LEU A 120 1.12 -12.83 18.16
N VAL A 121 2.30 -12.27 18.37
CA VAL A 121 2.82 -11.97 19.70
C VAL A 121 1.91 -10.96 20.38
N GLU A 122 1.33 -11.36 21.52
CA GLU A 122 0.49 -10.49 22.33
C GLU A 122 1.25 -9.94 23.54
N LEU A 123 1.36 -8.61 23.63
CA LEU A 123 1.91 -7.91 24.78
C LEU A 123 0.89 -6.92 25.33
N SER A 124 0.50 -7.10 26.59
CA SER A 124 -0.45 -6.22 27.28
C SER A 124 -1.78 -6.02 26.52
N GLY A 125 -2.33 -7.10 25.94
CA GLY A 125 -3.58 -7.04 25.17
C GLY A 125 -3.43 -6.54 23.73
N ARG A 126 -2.21 -6.29 23.26
CA ARG A 126 -1.92 -5.77 21.92
C ARG A 126 -1.16 -6.80 21.09
N ARG A 127 -1.55 -6.96 19.82
CA ARG A 127 -1.01 -8.00 18.92
C ARG A 127 -0.18 -7.46 17.76
N PHE A 128 -0.32 -6.18 17.43
CA PHE A 128 0.43 -5.52 16.37
C PHE A 128 0.50 -4.01 16.62
N VAL A 129 1.46 -3.37 15.95
CA VAL A 129 1.58 -1.90 15.86
C VAL A 129 0.61 -1.39 14.81
N SER A 130 -0.09 -0.30 15.12
CA SER A 130 -0.89 0.45 14.15
C SER A 130 -0.17 1.77 13.84
N GLY A 131 0.39 1.90 12.64
CA GLY A 131 1.24 3.04 12.28
C GLY A 131 0.54 4.41 12.36
N SER A 132 -0.78 4.43 12.19
CA SER A 132 -1.58 5.65 12.18
C SER A 132 -1.96 6.13 13.59
N THR A 133 -1.85 5.25 14.60
CA THR A 133 -2.29 5.52 15.98
C THR A 133 -1.15 5.46 17.00
N ASP A 134 -0.16 4.62 16.77
CA ASP A 134 1.01 4.51 17.63
C ASP A 134 2.02 5.62 17.39
N SER A 135 2.70 6.04 18.45
CA SER A 135 3.92 6.83 18.30
C SER A 135 5.10 5.91 17.98
N ALA A 136 6.13 6.44 17.31
CA ALA A 136 7.35 5.69 17.01
C ALA A 136 7.97 5.05 18.27
N LEU A 137 7.94 5.74 19.42
CA LEU A 137 8.44 5.21 20.69
C LEU A 137 7.64 3.97 21.15
N VAL A 138 6.31 4.04 21.08
CA VAL A 138 5.43 2.94 21.48
C VAL A 138 5.57 1.76 20.53
N ALA A 139 5.59 2.02 19.23
CA ALA A 139 5.79 1.02 18.19
C ALA A 139 7.14 0.30 18.35
N GLY A 140 8.24 1.06 18.48
CA GLY A 140 9.58 0.50 18.66
C GLY A 140 9.70 -0.33 19.93
N SER A 141 9.15 0.16 21.06
CA SER A 141 9.14 -0.61 22.31
C SER A 141 8.31 -1.89 22.19
N PHE A 142 7.16 -1.85 21.53
CA PHE A 142 6.35 -3.05 21.31
C PHE A 142 7.12 -4.07 20.47
N LEU A 143 7.65 -3.68 19.31
CA LEU A 143 8.35 -4.59 18.40
C LEU A 143 9.64 -5.15 19.02
N TYR A 144 10.44 -4.32 19.70
CA TYR A 144 11.64 -4.79 20.40
C TYR A 144 11.30 -5.91 21.40
N ARG A 145 10.28 -5.69 22.24
CA ARG A 145 9.82 -6.69 23.22
C ARG A 145 9.17 -7.89 22.53
N ALA A 146 8.40 -7.64 21.47
CA ALA A 146 7.75 -8.68 20.71
C ALA A 146 8.74 -9.60 19.99
N LEU A 147 9.96 -9.13 19.75
CA LEU A 147 11.09 -9.94 19.24
C LEU A 147 11.84 -10.65 20.37
N THR A 148 12.12 -9.97 21.48
CA THR A 148 13.09 -10.43 22.51
C THR A 148 12.50 -11.08 23.77
N GLU A 149 11.27 -10.76 24.17
CA GLU A 149 10.72 -11.15 25.49
C GLU A 149 9.92 -12.45 25.51
N LEU A 150 9.76 -13.12 24.38
CA LEU A 150 9.04 -14.39 24.34
C LEU A 150 10.01 -15.54 24.61
N GLY A 151 9.71 -16.29 25.68
CA GLY A 151 10.64 -17.20 26.33
C GLY A 151 11.22 -18.27 25.39
N ALA A 152 12.54 -18.50 25.56
CA ALA A 152 13.35 -19.51 24.89
C ALA A 152 13.01 -20.95 25.31
N GLN A 153 11.75 -21.35 25.17
CA GLN A 153 11.28 -22.72 25.39
C GLN A 153 10.87 -23.34 24.05
N VAL A 154 11.73 -23.24 23.05
CA VAL A 154 11.55 -23.96 21.78
C VAL A 154 12.18 -25.35 21.94
N VAL A 155 11.36 -26.40 21.87
CA VAL A 155 11.80 -27.81 21.90
C VAL A 155 11.40 -28.53 20.61
N GLY A 156 10.97 -27.80 19.57
CA GLY A 156 10.46 -28.37 18.34
C GLY A 156 10.90 -27.66 17.07
N GLN A 157 10.26 -28.04 15.97
CA GLN A 157 10.61 -27.63 14.61
C GLN A 157 10.15 -26.19 14.34
N GLU A 158 11.08 -25.36 13.85
CA GLU A 158 10.79 -23.97 13.49
C GLU A 158 10.54 -23.88 11.99
N GLY A 159 9.30 -23.62 11.61
CA GLY A 159 8.87 -23.59 10.22
C GLY A 159 8.34 -22.22 9.83
N GLY A 160 9.16 -21.39 9.18
CA GLY A 160 8.78 -20.03 8.80
C GLY A 160 7.62 -19.97 7.81
N ARG A 161 7.62 -20.83 6.78
CA ARG A 161 6.52 -20.94 5.81
C ARG A 161 5.23 -21.39 6.48
N ALA A 162 5.28 -22.40 7.35
CA ALA A 162 4.12 -22.85 8.11
C ALA A 162 3.60 -21.78 9.07
N ALA A 163 4.49 -21.01 9.70
CA ALA A 163 4.12 -19.91 10.59
C ALA A 163 3.45 -18.76 9.82
N LEU A 164 3.97 -18.39 8.65
CA LEU A 164 3.37 -17.38 7.77
C LEU A 164 1.97 -17.82 7.29
N ASP A 165 1.86 -19.05 6.78
CA ASP A 165 0.60 -19.64 6.35
C ASP A 165 -0.44 -19.65 7.48
N ALA A 166 -0.04 -20.19 8.63
CA ALA A 166 -0.91 -20.22 9.81
C ALA A 166 -1.32 -18.81 10.23
N ALA A 167 -0.41 -17.83 10.14
CA ALA A 167 -0.69 -16.47 10.54
C ALA A 167 -1.75 -15.78 9.66
N LEU A 168 -1.69 -16.02 8.36
CA LEU A 168 -2.53 -15.35 7.37
C LEU A 168 -3.82 -16.08 7.04
N PHE A 169 -3.90 -17.39 7.30
CA PHE A 169 -5.04 -18.21 6.90
C PHE A 169 -5.66 -18.97 8.06
N GLN A 170 -4.87 -19.71 8.84
CA GLN A 170 -5.43 -20.60 9.87
C GLN A 170 -5.86 -19.86 11.14
N GLN A 171 -5.06 -18.87 11.55
CA GLN A 171 -5.27 -18.05 12.74
C GLN A 171 -5.89 -16.68 12.43
N ALA A 172 -6.12 -16.39 11.15
CA ALA A 172 -6.55 -15.08 10.65
C ALA A 172 -7.76 -14.52 11.39
N ASP A 173 -8.80 -15.33 11.56
CA ASP A 173 -10.07 -14.91 12.19
C ASP A 173 -10.13 -15.16 13.70
N SER A 174 -9.03 -15.63 14.31
CA SER A 174 -8.95 -15.94 15.73
C SER A 174 -7.85 -15.12 16.42
N TRP A 175 -6.68 -15.71 16.61
CA TRP A 175 -5.54 -15.08 17.28
C TRP A 175 -4.95 -13.92 16.49
N ASN A 176 -5.19 -13.85 15.19
CA ASN A 176 -4.68 -12.78 14.33
C ASN A 176 -5.79 -11.84 13.82
N ALA A 177 -6.98 -11.94 14.39
CA ALA A 177 -8.14 -11.16 13.98
C ALA A 177 -7.83 -9.65 13.95
N GLY A 178 -8.07 -9.03 12.80
CA GLY A 178 -7.88 -7.60 12.56
C GLY A 178 -6.47 -7.19 12.13
N PHE A 179 -5.52 -8.12 11.99
CA PHE A 179 -4.18 -7.82 11.49
C PHE A 179 -4.15 -7.71 9.96
N ALA A 180 -4.32 -8.82 9.24
CA ALA A 180 -4.05 -8.85 7.81
C ALA A 180 -5.29 -8.40 7.00
N ARG A 181 -5.10 -7.44 6.09
CA ARG A 181 -6.11 -6.84 5.21
C ARG A 181 -5.84 -7.19 3.75
N ASN A 182 -6.63 -8.08 3.16
CA ASN A 182 -6.33 -8.62 1.82
C ASN A 182 -6.27 -7.59 0.68
N SER A 183 -6.81 -6.37 0.88
CA SER A 183 -6.75 -5.28 -0.09
C SER A 183 -5.47 -4.43 -0.02
N THR A 184 -4.62 -4.63 0.98
CA THR A 184 -3.36 -3.88 1.15
C THR A 184 -2.16 -4.77 0.81
N PRO A 185 -1.05 -4.17 0.33
CA PRO A 185 0.22 -4.88 0.19
C PRO A 185 0.64 -5.57 1.49
N LEU A 186 1.32 -6.70 1.34
CA LEU A 186 1.88 -7.48 2.44
C LEU A 186 3.41 -7.53 2.29
N VAL A 187 4.10 -7.07 3.32
CA VAL A 187 5.55 -7.18 3.44
C VAL A 187 5.87 -8.23 4.49
N VAL A 188 6.71 -9.21 4.17
CA VAL A 188 7.15 -10.23 5.13
C VAL A 188 8.65 -10.11 5.33
N LEU A 189 9.11 -10.21 6.58
CA LEU A 189 10.53 -10.34 6.90
C LEU A 189 10.76 -11.63 7.69
N PHE A 190 11.46 -12.58 7.09
CA PHE A 190 11.95 -13.78 7.76
C PHE A 190 13.28 -13.48 8.45
N VAL A 191 13.45 -13.93 9.70
CA VAL A 191 14.69 -13.80 10.46
C VAL A 191 15.01 -15.13 11.11
N THR A 192 16.05 -15.83 10.63
CA THR A 192 16.42 -17.16 11.11
C THR A 192 17.88 -17.47 10.82
N ASP A 193 18.44 -18.42 11.55
CA ASP A 193 19.79 -18.93 11.38
C ASP A 193 19.86 -20.31 10.71
N GLN A 194 18.73 -20.81 10.19
CA GLN A 194 18.62 -22.14 9.60
C GLN A 194 17.66 -22.20 8.40
N GLU A 195 17.72 -23.31 7.67
CA GLU A 195 16.76 -23.62 6.61
C GLU A 195 15.36 -23.88 7.18
N ASP A 196 14.32 -23.63 6.39
CA ASP A 196 12.95 -23.95 6.72
C ASP A 196 12.64 -25.45 6.52
N PRO A 197 12.45 -26.22 7.60
CA PRO A 197 12.15 -27.64 7.52
C PRO A 197 10.66 -27.91 7.17
N THR A 198 9.85 -26.88 6.94
CA THR A 198 8.43 -27.00 6.58
C THR A 198 8.25 -27.85 5.33
N THR A 199 7.48 -28.93 5.46
CA THR A 199 7.07 -29.75 4.31
C THR A 199 5.81 -29.21 3.66
N HIS A 200 4.87 -28.68 4.45
CA HIS A 200 3.65 -28.04 3.97
C HIS A 200 3.36 -26.74 4.74
N PRO A 201 3.09 -25.63 4.03
CA PRO A 201 3.15 -25.52 2.57
C PRO A 201 4.60 -25.54 2.04
N SER A 202 4.80 -26.17 0.88
CA SER A 202 6.00 -26.00 0.06
C SER A 202 6.13 -24.55 -0.42
N VAL A 203 7.31 -24.11 -0.92
CA VAL A 203 7.46 -22.75 -1.49
C VAL A 203 6.43 -22.47 -2.59
N PRO A 204 6.20 -23.35 -3.58
CA PRO A 204 5.16 -23.12 -4.59
C PRO A 204 3.74 -23.08 -4.01
N GLU A 205 3.40 -24.00 -3.11
CA GLU A 205 2.06 -24.03 -2.48
C GLU A 205 1.77 -22.72 -1.72
N LEU A 206 2.75 -22.23 -0.95
CA LEU A 206 2.60 -20.98 -0.22
C LEU A 206 2.39 -19.79 -1.17
N LEU A 207 3.13 -19.72 -2.28
CA LEU A 207 2.98 -18.65 -3.26
C LEU A 207 1.62 -18.71 -3.98
N GLU A 208 1.11 -19.91 -4.27
CA GLU A 208 -0.23 -20.11 -4.84
C GLU A 208 -1.33 -19.63 -3.88
N ASP A 209 -1.26 -20.01 -2.61
CA ASP A 209 -2.23 -19.59 -1.58
C ASP A 209 -2.21 -18.07 -1.38
N LEU A 210 -1.03 -17.46 -1.39
CA LEU A 210 -0.84 -16.02 -1.28
C LEU A 210 -1.33 -15.25 -2.51
N ASP A 211 -1.06 -15.75 -3.72
CA ASP A 211 -1.57 -15.17 -4.97
C ASP A 211 -3.10 -15.22 -5.00
N ALA A 212 -3.69 -16.35 -4.62
CA ALA A 212 -5.14 -16.51 -4.53
C ALA A 212 -5.78 -15.53 -3.53
N ALA A 213 -5.09 -15.21 -2.43
CA ALA A 213 -5.61 -14.37 -1.37
C ALA A 213 -5.48 -12.86 -1.65
N ARG A 214 -4.38 -12.42 -2.27
CA ARG A 214 -4.03 -10.99 -2.41
C ARG A 214 -3.51 -10.58 -3.79
N GLY A 215 -3.13 -11.54 -4.62
CA GLY A 215 -2.34 -11.32 -5.83
C GLY A 215 -0.86 -11.14 -5.48
N LEU A 216 0.01 -11.94 -6.11
CA LEU A 216 1.43 -12.01 -5.77
C LEU A 216 2.18 -10.70 -6.02
N SER A 217 1.68 -9.88 -6.96
CA SER A 217 2.23 -8.54 -7.23
C SER A 217 2.06 -7.53 -6.09
N ARG A 218 1.38 -7.90 -5.00
CA ARG A 218 1.19 -7.07 -3.80
C ARG A 218 1.92 -7.64 -2.58
N ILE A 219 2.83 -8.59 -2.80
CA ILE A 219 3.52 -9.30 -1.74
C ILE A 219 5.01 -9.19 -1.99
N THR A 220 5.74 -8.73 -0.98
CA THR A 220 7.21 -8.67 -1.02
C THR A 220 7.75 -9.36 0.22
N MET A 221 8.66 -10.31 0.02
CA MET A 221 9.29 -11.03 1.12
C MET A 221 10.77 -10.70 1.18
N HIS A 222 11.23 -10.44 2.39
CA HIS A 222 12.61 -10.17 2.74
C HIS A 222 13.13 -11.23 3.70
N ALA A 223 14.44 -11.40 3.77
CA ALA A 223 15.04 -12.40 4.65
C ALA A 223 16.36 -11.92 5.26
N VAL A 224 16.55 -12.19 6.55
CA VAL A 224 17.87 -12.23 7.19
C VAL A 224 18.16 -13.68 7.52
N VAL A 225 19.09 -14.28 6.78
CA VAL A 225 19.35 -15.72 6.82
C VAL A 225 20.83 -16.05 6.72
N GLN A 226 21.18 -17.26 7.12
CA GLN A 226 22.46 -17.88 6.80
C GLN A 226 22.59 -18.11 5.28
N GLU A 227 23.64 -17.58 4.65
CA GLU A 227 23.86 -17.66 3.18
C GLU A 227 25.35 -17.76 2.78
N GLU A 228 25.63 -18.32 1.60
CA GLU A 228 26.98 -18.41 1.03
C GLU A 228 27.53 -17.06 0.53
N PRO A 229 28.86 -16.83 0.59
CA PRO A 229 29.91 -17.71 1.10
C PRO A 229 30.16 -17.58 2.63
N TYR A 230 29.25 -16.95 3.36
CA TYR A 230 29.48 -16.55 4.74
C TYR A 230 29.01 -17.63 5.73
N ASP A 231 29.92 -18.43 6.27
CA ASP A 231 29.62 -19.42 7.33
C ASP A 231 30.09 -18.93 8.70
N CYS A 232 29.35 -17.98 9.29
CA CYS A 232 29.69 -17.43 10.61
C CYS A 232 29.32 -18.36 11.78
N LEU A 233 28.53 -19.41 11.53
CA LEU A 233 28.15 -20.42 12.54
C LEU A 233 29.00 -21.69 12.47
N GLY A 234 29.84 -21.85 11.44
CA GLY A 234 30.76 -22.97 11.26
C GLY A 234 30.08 -24.26 10.76
N TYR A 235 28.87 -24.16 10.23
CA TYR A 235 28.10 -25.24 9.63
C TYR A 235 27.62 -24.79 8.23
N SER A 236 28.45 -25.09 7.24
CA SER A 236 28.36 -24.63 5.82
C SER A 236 27.58 -25.58 4.92
N ALA A 237 26.78 -26.49 5.48
CA ALA A 237 26.08 -27.43 4.61
C ALA A 237 24.92 -26.71 3.91
N PRO A 238 24.70 -26.91 2.59
CA PRO A 238 23.65 -26.22 1.83
C PRO A 238 22.24 -26.37 2.43
N GLN A 239 21.97 -27.48 3.11
CA GLN A 239 20.70 -27.72 3.78
C GLN A 239 20.50 -26.96 5.09
N ASP A 240 21.52 -26.27 5.59
CA ASP A 240 21.46 -25.41 6.79
C ASP A 240 21.36 -23.93 6.40
N GLN A 241 21.33 -23.62 5.09
CA GLN A 241 21.19 -22.27 4.53
C GLN A 241 19.71 -21.93 4.38
N GLY A 242 19.33 -20.66 4.48
CA GLY A 242 17.94 -20.24 4.34
C GLY A 242 17.42 -20.24 2.89
N GLN A 243 17.72 -21.27 2.08
CA GLN A 243 17.47 -21.28 0.64
C GLN A 243 15.99 -21.15 0.31
N SER A 244 15.10 -21.81 1.06
CA SER A 244 13.64 -21.65 0.83
C SER A 244 13.20 -20.19 0.99
N TYR A 245 13.81 -19.44 1.91
CA TYR A 245 13.53 -18.02 2.08
C TYR A 245 14.14 -17.18 0.97
N LEU A 246 15.36 -17.49 0.51
CA LEU A 246 15.98 -16.82 -0.63
C LEU A 246 15.18 -17.03 -1.92
N ASP A 247 14.60 -18.21 -2.11
CA ASP A 247 13.69 -18.49 -3.24
C ASP A 247 12.44 -17.60 -3.16
N LEU A 248 11.81 -17.49 -1.99
CA LEU A 248 10.67 -16.59 -1.76
C LEU A 248 11.03 -15.13 -2.01
N VAL A 249 12.18 -14.67 -1.51
CA VAL A 249 12.71 -13.32 -1.74
C VAL A 249 12.87 -13.06 -3.24
N SER A 250 13.51 -13.99 -3.97
CA SER A 250 13.73 -13.83 -5.40
C SER A 250 12.44 -13.83 -6.21
N LEU A 251 11.45 -14.64 -5.82
CA LEU A 251 10.17 -14.77 -6.53
C LEU A 251 9.22 -13.60 -6.26
N THR A 252 9.42 -12.89 -5.14
CA THR A 252 8.61 -11.72 -4.74
C THR A 252 9.35 -10.39 -4.91
N GLY A 253 10.59 -10.41 -5.41
CA GLY A 253 11.39 -9.22 -5.71
C GLY A 253 11.93 -8.48 -4.49
N GLY A 254 12.05 -9.14 -3.33
CA GLY A 254 12.52 -8.51 -2.11
C GLY A 254 14.03 -8.47 -1.94
N PHE A 255 14.45 -8.10 -0.72
CA PHE A 255 15.85 -7.98 -0.32
C PHE A 255 16.23 -9.06 0.69
N HIS A 256 17.48 -9.51 0.65
CA HIS A 256 18.05 -10.40 1.66
C HIS A 256 19.33 -9.80 2.24
N LEU A 257 19.66 -10.21 3.47
CA LEU A 257 20.92 -9.90 4.12
C LEU A 257 21.46 -11.17 4.78
N SER A 258 22.74 -11.45 4.57
CA SER A 258 23.44 -12.47 5.36
C SER A 258 23.32 -12.13 6.85
N MET A 259 22.93 -13.11 7.66
CA MET A 259 22.97 -12.96 9.11
C MET A 259 24.41 -12.76 9.65
N CYS A 260 25.42 -13.05 8.84
CA CYS A 260 26.83 -12.81 9.17
C CYS A 260 27.24 -11.35 8.97
N ASP A 261 26.43 -10.56 8.25
CA ASP A 261 26.56 -9.12 8.21
C ASP A 261 26.13 -8.50 9.54
N LYS A 262 26.53 -7.25 9.78
CA LYS A 262 26.15 -6.45 10.95
C LYS A 262 25.41 -5.17 10.60
N ASP A 263 25.18 -4.91 9.31
CA ASP A 263 24.49 -3.70 8.83
C ASP A 263 22.94 -3.81 8.85
N TYR A 264 22.37 -4.45 9.89
CA TYR A 264 20.91 -4.61 10.01
C TYR A 264 20.15 -3.28 10.02
N SER A 265 20.71 -2.23 10.61
CA SER A 265 20.14 -0.88 10.62
C SER A 265 19.90 -0.34 9.20
N ALA A 266 20.91 -0.44 8.34
CA ALA A 266 20.80 0.00 6.95
C ALA A 266 19.79 -0.86 6.17
N PHE A 267 19.81 -2.18 6.39
CA PHE A 267 18.89 -3.10 5.74
C PHE A 267 17.42 -2.86 6.15
N LEU A 268 17.13 -2.72 7.44
CA LEU A 268 15.79 -2.44 7.94
C LEU A 268 15.28 -1.06 7.50
N SER A 269 16.16 -0.05 7.42
CA SER A 269 15.81 1.23 6.81
C SER A 269 15.45 1.09 5.33
N ALA A 270 16.20 0.30 4.56
CA ALA A 270 15.93 0.10 3.14
C ALA A 270 14.58 -0.62 2.92
N ILE A 271 14.29 -1.66 3.70
CA ILE A 271 12.97 -2.33 3.69
C ILE A 271 11.87 -1.34 4.04
N GLY A 272 12.06 -0.52 5.08
CA GLY A 272 11.08 0.48 5.50
C GLY A 272 10.77 1.49 4.39
N GLN A 273 11.79 2.00 3.70
CA GLN A 273 11.62 2.92 2.56
C GLN A 273 10.90 2.26 1.39
N TYR A 274 11.27 1.02 1.06
CA TYR A 274 10.65 0.28 -0.02
C TYR A 274 9.17 -0.02 0.27
N ALA A 275 8.88 -0.55 1.47
CA ALA A 275 7.52 -0.78 1.94
C ALA A 275 6.71 0.52 1.96
N ALA A 276 7.34 1.64 2.33
CA ALA A 276 6.68 2.93 2.32
C ALA A 276 6.27 3.39 0.90
N THR A 277 6.94 2.92 -0.14
CA THR A 277 6.54 3.18 -1.54
C THR A 277 5.45 2.21 -1.99
N GLU A 278 5.57 0.92 -1.69
CA GLU A 278 4.59 -0.12 -2.03
C GLU A 278 3.19 0.17 -1.46
N GLY A 279 3.14 0.71 -0.24
CA GLY A 279 1.89 1.02 0.44
C GLY A 279 1.13 2.23 -0.12
N LEU A 280 1.72 3.01 -1.05
CA LEU A 280 1.08 4.21 -1.60
C LEU A 280 -0.04 3.86 -2.59
N GLN A 281 -1.09 4.67 -2.58
CA GLN A 281 -2.15 4.52 -3.56
C GLN A 281 -1.66 5.01 -4.93
N THR A 282 -1.90 4.16 -5.93
CA THR A 282 -1.67 4.50 -7.34
C THR A 282 -2.96 4.82 -8.07
N ARG A 283 -4.13 4.56 -7.47
CA ARG A 283 -5.44 4.60 -8.14
C ARG A 283 -6.42 5.49 -7.40
N PHE A 284 -7.02 6.44 -8.11
CA PHE A 284 -7.95 7.44 -7.57
C PHE A 284 -9.20 7.49 -8.44
N LEU A 285 -10.36 7.15 -7.84
CA LEU A 285 -11.65 7.19 -8.51
C LEU A 285 -12.10 8.64 -8.63
N LEU A 286 -12.28 9.11 -9.86
CA LEU A 286 -12.77 10.46 -10.16
C LEU A 286 -14.29 10.55 -9.94
N GLY A 287 -14.75 11.75 -9.60
CA GLY A 287 -16.17 12.06 -9.41
C GLY A 287 -17.02 11.91 -10.68
N ALA A 288 -16.39 12.05 -11.85
CA ALA A 288 -16.99 11.85 -13.17
C ALA A 288 -15.97 11.28 -14.17
N GLU A 289 -16.43 10.87 -15.35
CA GLU A 289 -15.56 10.42 -16.44
C GLU A 289 -14.85 11.62 -17.06
N ALA A 290 -13.52 11.64 -17.00
CA ALA A 290 -12.71 12.73 -17.51
C ALA A 290 -12.46 12.64 -19.02
N GLN A 291 -12.48 13.77 -19.72
CA GLN A 291 -11.97 13.87 -21.08
C GLN A 291 -10.44 13.77 -21.07
N PHE A 292 -9.89 12.86 -21.87
CA PHE A 292 -8.47 12.50 -21.80
C PHE A 292 -7.49 13.67 -21.96
N HIS A 293 -7.82 14.67 -22.77
CA HIS A 293 -6.94 15.81 -23.06
C HIS A 293 -7.14 17.00 -22.12
N SER A 294 -8.11 16.92 -21.20
CA SER A 294 -8.46 18.01 -20.29
C SER A 294 -7.83 17.90 -18.91
N ILE A 295 -7.30 16.73 -18.58
CA ILE A 295 -6.87 16.43 -17.21
C ILE A 295 -5.54 17.11 -16.88
N GLU A 296 -5.52 17.77 -15.73
CA GLU A 296 -4.33 18.33 -15.11
C GLU A 296 -4.25 17.83 -13.67
N VAL A 297 -3.06 17.39 -13.27
CA VAL A 297 -2.82 16.85 -11.93
C VAL A 297 -1.75 17.66 -11.23
N VAL A 298 -2.13 18.26 -10.10
CA VAL A 298 -1.23 18.99 -9.20
C VAL A 298 -1.10 18.22 -7.89
N VAL A 299 0.13 18.00 -7.46
CA VAL A 299 0.45 17.40 -6.16
C VAL A 299 0.95 18.49 -5.24
N ARG A 300 0.25 18.74 -4.13
CA ARG A 300 0.74 19.59 -3.04
C ARG A 300 1.39 18.70 -1.99
N LEU A 301 2.69 18.90 -1.77
CA LEU A 301 3.49 18.12 -0.85
C LEU A 301 3.15 18.45 0.62
N PRO A 302 3.25 17.48 1.54
CA PRO A 302 2.99 17.70 2.96
C PRO A 302 4.00 18.70 3.57
N ASP A 303 3.67 19.19 4.77
CA ASP A 303 4.54 19.99 5.63
C ASP A 303 5.15 21.24 4.96
N GLY A 304 4.44 21.81 3.98
CA GLY A 304 4.88 23.00 3.26
C GLY A 304 5.92 22.73 2.18
N GLY A 305 6.05 21.48 1.72
CA GLY A 305 7.01 21.08 0.67
C GLY A 305 6.76 21.69 -0.72
N GLY A 306 5.68 22.44 -0.92
CA GLY A 306 5.37 23.12 -2.17
C GLY A 306 4.34 22.36 -3.02
N SER A 307 4.34 22.60 -4.33
CA SER A 307 3.45 21.92 -5.28
C SER A 307 4.18 21.56 -6.56
N VAL A 308 3.80 20.43 -7.14
CA VAL A 308 4.39 19.85 -8.36
C VAL A 308 3.26 19.60 -9.34
N GLN A 309 3.36 20.15 -10.55
CA GLN A 309 2.53 19.75 -11.68
C GLN A 309 3.06 18.44 -12.22
N LEU A 310 2.20 17.43 -12.37
CA LEU A 310 2.59 16.17 -13.00
C LEU A 310 2.55 16.31 -14.52
N GLU A 311 3.51 15.69 -15.20
CA GLU A 311 3.51 15.60 -16.66
C GLU A 311 2.48 14.55 -17.12
N PRO A 312 1.91 14.65 -18.33
CA PRO A 312 0.98 13.65 -18.85
C PRO A 312 1.54 12.22 -18.93
N THR A 313 2.86 12.04 -18.81
CA THR A 313 3.51 10.72 -18.73
C THR A 313 3.50 10.11 -17.34
N ASP A 314 3.25 10.92 -16.31
CA ASP A 314 3.31 10.51 -14.90
C ASP A 314 1.99 9.92 -14.40
N TYR A 315 0.95 9.92 -15.24
CA TYR A 315 -0.35 9.34 -14.93
C TYR A 315 -1.05 8.81 -16.19
N ALA A 316 -2.07 7.98 -15.98
CA ALA A 316 -2.96 7.50 -17.01
C ALA A 316 -4.42 7.56 -16.54
N LEU A 317 -5.33 7.72 -17.50
CA LEU A 317 -6.74 7.52 -17.29
C LEU A 317 -7.15 6.12 -17.74
N THR A 318 -7.85 5.42 -16.86
CA THR A 318 -8.38 4.07 -17.10
C THR A 318 -9.88 4.04 -16.78
N ASP A 319 -10.54 2.90 -17.04
CA ASP A 319 -11.97 2.72 -16.77
C ASP A 319 -12.85 3.81 -17.43
N GLY A 320 -12.67 4.01 -18.74
CA GLY A 320 -13.41 5.03 -19.49
C GLY A 320 -13.04 6.48 -19.17
N GLY A 321 -12.01 6.72 -18.35
CA GLY A 321 -11.68 8.06 -17.84
C GLY A 321 -12.17 8.29 -16.41
N ARG A 322 -12.73 7.27 -15.76
CA ARG A 322 -13.22 7.37 -14.37
C ARG A 322 -12.14 7.12 -13.33
N MET A 323 -10.99 6.57 -13.72
CA MET A 323 -9.92 6.17 -12.80
C MET A 323 -8.60 6.81 -13.20
N LEU A 324 -8.09 7.70 -12.35
CA LEU A 324 -6.73 8.21 -12.43
C LEU A 324 -5.76 7.18 -11.86
N VAL A 325 -4.72 6.84 -12.62
CA VAL A 325 -3.64 5.96 -12.21
C VAL A 325 -2.33 6.74 -12.25
N LEU A 326 -1.66 6.92 -11.11
CA LEU A 326 -0.32 7.48 -11.07
C LEU A 326 0.71 6.43 -11.52
N LEU A 327 1.59 6.85 -12.42
CA LEU A 327 2.65 6.04 -13.04
C LEU A 327 4.06 6.51 -12.67
N GLY A 328 4.19 7.73 -12.14
CA GLY A 328 5.47 8.34 -11.81
C GLY A 328 6.24 7.63 -10.68
N ASP A 329 7.56 7.64 -10.78
CA ASP A 329 8.50 7.24 -9.73
C ASP A 329 9.44 8.42 -9.43
N PRO A 330 9.40 9.01 -8.21
CA PRO A 330 8.64 8.56 -7.06
C PRO A 330 7.16 8.97 -7.11
N LEU A 331 6.29 8.12 -6.55
CA LEU A 331 4.91 8.48 -6.26
C LEU A 331 4.84 9.62 -5.23
N PRO A 332 3.76 10.42 -5.22
CA PRO A 332 3.53 11.39 -4.17
C PRO A 332 3.61 10.73 -2.78
N PRO A 333 4.34 11.31 -1.82
CA PRO A 333 4.45 10.75 -0.48
C PRO A 333 3.11 10.83 0.26
N ALA A 334 2.94 9.96 1.26
CA ALA A 334 1.77 9.96 2.12
C ALA A 334 1.51 11.35 2.73
N GLY A 335 0.23 11.75 2.74
CA GLY A 335 -0.19 13.05 3.21
C GLY A 335 -0.14 14.19 2.18
N SER A 336 0.36 13.93 0.97
CA SER A 336 0.22 14.86 -0.17
C SER A 336 -1.25 15.04 -0.55
N GLU A 337 -1.63 16.23 -0.99
CA GLU A 337 -2.93 16.49 -1.61
C GLU A 337 -2.77 16.35 -3.12
N ILE A 338 -3.53 15.44 -3.73
CA ILE A 338 -3.58 15.23 -5.18
C ILE A 338 -4.83 15.95 -5.66
N ILE A 339 -4.61 16.97 -6.48
CA ILE A 339 -5.64 17.85 -7.02
C ILE A 339 -5.76 17.52 -8.50
N VAL A 340 -6.98 17.22 -8.95
CA VAL A 340 -7.27 16.82 -10.32
C VAL A 340 -8.31 17.75 -10.90
N ASP A 341 -7.89 18.54 -11.88
CA ASP A 341 -8.74 19.43 -12.66
C ASP A 341 -9.01 18.76 -14.02
N TYR A 342 -10.27 18.70 -14.45
CA TYR A 342 -10.64 18.06 -15.72
C TYR A 342 -12.02 18.52 -16.20
N GLU A 343 -12.33 18.22 -17.47
CA GLU A 343 -13.67 18.34 -18.03
C GLU A 343 -14.34 16.97 -18.11
N MET A 344 -15.63 16.91 -17.81
CA MET A 344 -16.40 15.67 -17.93
C MET A 344 -16.63 15.28 -19.39
N GLN A 345 -16.72 13.98 -19.67
CA GLN A 345 -17.28 13.46 -20.91
C GLN A 345 -18.81 13.58 -20.91
N TYR A 346 -19.38 13.87 -22.08
CA TYR A 346 -20.82 13.87 -22.38
C TYR A 346 -21.32 12.46 -22.73
#